data_AF-A0A6N8HRC7-F1
#
_entry.id   AF-A0A6N8HRC7-F1
#
_cell.length_a   1.000
_cell.length_b   1.000
_cell.length_c   1.000
_cell.angle_alpha   90.00
_cell.angle_beta   90.00
_cell.angle_gamma   90.00
#
_symmetry.space_group_name_H-M   'P 1'
#
loop_
_entity.id
_entity.type
_entity.pdbx_description
1 polymer ?
#
loop_
_entity_poly.entity_id
_entity_poly.type
_entity_poly.pdbx_seq_one_letter_code
_entity_poly.pdbx_strand_id
1 'polypeptide(L)'
;MNTTGFIRGYMSKGYDGERFLHHVAGTVQRQLQEWDEAYAVEVIKMHSYVVSVRNRDETINLIISEGLLSSLQDRSPYALDRYIWSALEEGGLEIRDFEGNYLEYVLM
;
A
#
# COMPACT_ATOMS: atom_id res chain seq x y z
N MET A 1 -19.19 2.55 -12.46
CA MET A 1 -17.89 2.87 -13.08
C MET A 1 -17.05 3.51 -12.00
N ASN A 2 -16.12 2.77 -11.37
CA ASN A 2 -15.36 3.29 -10.24
C ASN A 2 -14.28 4.24 -10.75
N THR A 3 -14.57 5.54 -10.71
CA THR A 3 -13.68 6.64 -11.08
C THR A 3 -12.28 6.48 -10.44
N THR A 4 -12.21 5.92 -9.23
CA THR A 4 -10.97 5.56 -8.51
C THR A 4 -10.12 4.50 -9.22
N GLY A 5 -10.73 3.44 -9.75
CA GLY A 5 -10.00 2.37 -10.46
C GLY A 5 -9.46 2.83 -11.82
N PHE A 6 -10.20 3.69 -12.53
CA PHE A 6 -9.76 4.25 -13.80
C PHE A 6 -8.62 5.28 -13.62
N ILE A 7 -8.72 6.13 -12.59
CA ILE A 7 -7.64 7.06 -12.21
C ILE A 7 -6.38 6.28 -11.79
N ARG A 8 -6.51 5.23 -10.98
CA ARG A 8 -5.38 4.37 -10.58
C ARG A 8 -4.74 3.64 -11.76
N GLY A 9 -5.54 3.17 -12.72
CA GLY A 9 -5.01 2.56 -13.94
C GLY A 9 -4.26 3.54 -14.84
N TYR A 10 -4.61 4.83 -14.82
CA TYR A 10 -3.82 5.88 -15.47
C TYR A 10 -2.53 6.19 -14.68
N MET A 11 -2.61 6.25 -13.35
CA MET A 11 -1.46 6.49 -12.48
C MET A 11 -0.43 5.37 -12.58
N SER A 12 -0.83 4.11 -12.55
CA SER A 12 0.09 2.97 -12.65
C SER A 12 0.83 2.93 -13.99
N LYS A 13 0.31 3.55 -15.06
CA LYS A 13 0.96 3.62 -16.37
C LYS A 13 1.75 4.91 -16.60
N GLY A 14 1.47 5.97 -15.85
CA GLY A 14 2.05 7.30 -16.03
C GLY A 14 3.04 7.73 -14.95
N TYR A 15 3.09 7.06 -13.79
CA TYR A 15 4.03 7.34 -12.71
C TYR A 15 5.27 6.45 -12.84
N ASP A 16 6.44 7.01 -12.55
CA ASP A 16 7.60 6.19 -12.21
C ASP A 16 7.33 5.42 -10.90
N GLY A 17 7.92 4.24 -10.76
CA GLY A 17 7.55 3.29 -9.69
C GLY A 17 7.59 3.90 -8.29
N GLU A 18 8.54 4.78 -8.01
CA GLU A 18 8.66 5.47 -6.73
C GLU A 18 7.44 6.34 -6.41
N ARG A 19 6.97 7.15 -7.37
CA ARG A 19 5.74 7.95 -7.19
C ARG A 19 4.52 7.07 -6.98
N PHE A 20 4.43 5.94 -7.70
CA PHE A 20 3.33 4.99 -7.51
C PHE A 20 3.36 4.38 -6.11
N LEU A 21 4.54 3.99 -5.62
CA LEU A 21 4.73 3.47 -4.26
C LEU A 21 4.34 4.50 -3.20
N HIS A 22 4.77 5.76 -3.33
CA HIS A 22 4.36 6.82 -2.39
C HIS A 22 2.85 7.05 -2.37
N HIS A 23 2.19 6.98 -3.53
CA HIS A 23 0.74 7.09 -3.62
C HIS A 23 0.03 5.95 -2.89
N VAL A 24 0.50 4.71 -3.09
CA VAL A 24 -0.06 3.54 -2.40
C VAL A 24 0.20 3.61 -0.90
N ALA A 25 1.42 3.92 -0.47
CA ALA A 25 1.77 4.10 0.94
C ALA A 25 0.88 5.15 1.63
N GLY A 26 0.65 6.30 0.98
CA GLY A 26 -0.24 7.34 1.50
C GLY A 26 -1.73 6.94 1.49
N THR A 27 -2.14 5.96 0.66
CA THR A 27 -3.49 5.38 0.73
C THR A 27 -3.60 4.40 1.89
N VAL A 28 -2.61 3.52 2.05
CA VAL A 28 -2.53 2.58 3.17
C VAL A 28 -2.53 3.33 4.51
N GLN A 29 -1.72 4.40 4.64
CA GLN A 29 -1.70 5.20 5.87
C GLN A 29 -3.08 5.76 6.21
N ARG A 30 -3.77 6.37 5.24
CA ARG A 30 -5.11 6.94 5.47
C ARG A 30 -6.09 5.88 5.94
N GLN A 31 -6.05 4.68 5.37
CA GLN A 31 -6.90 3.57 5.79
C GLN A 31 -6.56 3.09 7.20
N LEU A 32 -5.28 2.96 7.55
CA LEU A 32 -4.85 2.60 8.91
C LEU A 32 -5.28 3.65 9.95
N GLN A 33 -5.22 4.92 9.57
CA GLN A 33 -5.63 6.05 10.41
C GLN A 33 -7.15 6.10 10.66
N GLU A 34 -7.97 5.38 9.88
CA GLU A 34 -9.39 5.17 10.22
C GLU A 34 -9.56 4.28 11.46
N TRP A 35 -8.58 3.42 11.76
CA TRP A 35 -8.59 2.55 12.95
C TRP A 35 -7.87 3.17 14.14
N ASP A 36 -6.74 3.85 13.90
CA ASP A 36 -5.96 4.55 14.93
C ASP A 36 -5.16 5.70 14.30
N GLU A 37 -5.39 6.94 14.74
CA GLU A 37 -4.70 8.11 14.19
C GLU A 37 -3.17 8.08 14.38
N ALA A 38 -2.66 7.23 15.30
CA ALA A 38 -1.24 7.08 15.57
C ALA A 38 -0.47 6.33 14.46
N TYR A 39 -1.17 5.69 13.50
CA TYR A 39 -0.51 5.02 12.39
C TYR A 39 0.27 6.01 11.50
N ALA A 40 1.51 5.64 11.18
CA ALA A 40 2.35 6.36 10.23
C ALA A 40 2.98 5.37 9.24
N VAL A 41 3.04 5.74 7.95
CA VAL A 41 3.67 4.95 6.90
C VAL A 41 4.76 5.78 6.23
N GLU A 42 5.98 5.29 6.27
CA GLU A 42 7.15 5.93 5.67
C GLU A 42 7.75 5.05 4.58
N VAL A 43 8.20 5.68 3.49
CA VAL A 43 8.92 5.01 2.40
C VAL A 43 10.34 5.55 2.36
N ILE A 44 11.31 4.66 2.55
CA ILE A 44 12.74 4.99 2.52
C ILE A 44 13.38 4.27 1.34
N LYS A 45 14.04 5.03 0.46
CA LYS A 45 14.80 4.47 -0.66
C LYS A 45 16.27 4.31 -0.28
N MET A 46 16.77 3.08 -0.40
CA MET A 46 18.21 2.78 -0.36
C MET A 46 18.60 2.01 -1.63
N HIS A 47 18.96 0.73 -1.51
CA HIS A 47 19.11 -0.19 -2.65
C HIS A 47 17.76 -0.80 -3.10
N SER A 48 16.84 -0.93 -2.14
CA SER A 48 15.43 -1.28 -2.32
C SER A 48 14.59 -0.22 -1.61
N TYR A 49 13.29 -0.24 -1.84
CA TYR A 49 12.34 0.52 -1.04
C TYR A 49 12.05 -0.22 0.26
N VAL A 50 12.05 0.50 1.36
CA VAL A 50 11.56 0.03 2.66
C VAL A 50 10.29 0.79 2.97
N VAL A 51 9.18 0.08 3.11
CA VAL A 51 7.92 0.62 3.62
C VAL A 51 7.84 0.29 5.11
N SER A 52 7.85 1.31 5.96
CA SER A 52 7.78 1.16 7.41
C SER A 52 6.40 1.61 7.88
N VAL A 53 5.65 0.71 8.51
CA VAL A 53 4.36 1.00 9.15
C VAL A 53 4.57 0.99 10.65
N ARG A 54 4.34 2.13 11.30
CA ARG A 54 4.51 2.30 12.74
C ARG A 54 3.18 2.58 13.40
N ASN A 55 2.96 1.98 14.56
CA ASN A 55 1.88 2.33 15.48
C ASN A 55 2.39 2.23 16.92
N ARG A 56 2.53 3.38 17.60
CA ARG A 56 3.08 3.48 18.96
C ARG A 56 4.43 2.76 19.07
N ASP A 57 4.47 1.59 19.69
CA ASP A 57 5.67 0.79 19.93
C ASP A 57 5.89 -0.34 18.89
N GLU A 58 4.92 -0.54 17.99
CA GLU A 58 4.99 -1.57 16.95
C GLU A 58 5.49 -0.98 15.63
N THR A 59 6.35 -1.72 14.93
CA THR A 59 6.86 -1.34 13.62
C THR A 59 6.98 -2.57 12.74
N ILE A 60 6.28 -2.53 11.60
CA ILE A 60 6.36 -3.56 10.56
C ILE A 60 7.10 -2.96 9.37
N ASN A 61 8.15 -3.64 8.90
CA ASN A 61 8.95 -3.20 7.77
C ASN A 61 8.81 -4.16 6.60
N LEU A 62 8.53 -3.62 5.42
CA LEU A 62 8.41 -4.35 4.17
C LEU A 62 9.52 -3.92 3.22
N ILE A 63 10.19 -4.86 2.57
CA ILE A 63 11.23 -4.58 1.58
C ILE A 63 10.69 -4.85 0.19
N ILE A 64 10.72 -3.84 -0.68
CA ILE A 64 10.24 -3.92 -2.06
C ILE A 64 11.39 -3.55 -3.00
N SER A 65 11.86 -4.53 -3.78
CA SER A 65 12.86 -4.26 -4.82
C SER A 65 12.24 -3.50 -6.00
N GLU A 66 13.06 -2.81 -6.80
CA GLU A 66 12.56 -2.11 -7.99
C GLU A 66 11.89 -3.06 -8.99
N GLY A 67 12.44 -4.26 -9.18
CA GLY A 67 11.87 -5.28 -10.05
C GLY A 67 10.51 -5.81 -9.55
N LEU A 68 10.36 -5.98 -8.24
CA LEU A 68 9.08 -6.36 -7.65
C LEU A 68 8.05 -5.24 -7.80
N LEU A 69 8.46 -3.99 -7.55
CA LEU A 69 7.60 -2.82 -7.70
C LEU A 69 7.08 -2.67 -9.12
N SER A 70 7.95 -2.78 -10.13
CA SER A 70 7.56 -2.74 -11.54
C SER A 70 6.58 -3.88 -11.87
N SER A 71 6.90 -5.10 -11.44
CA SER A 71 6.03 -6.27 -11.66
C SER A 71 4.64 -6.09 -11.05
N LEU A 72 4.54 -5.58 -9.83
CA LEU A 72 3.26 -5.31 -9.17
C LEU A 72 2.49 -4.19 -9.86
N GLN A 73 3.17 -3.11 -10.27
CA GLN A 73 2.56 -1.97 -10.97
C GLN A 73 1.96 -2.38 -12.32
N ASP A 74 2.65 -3.25 -13.06
CA ASP A 74 2.19 -3.76 -14.36
C ASP A 74 1.05 -4.77 -14.23
N ARG A 75 1.05 -5.56 -13.14
CA ARG A 75 0.08 -6.65 -12.94
C ARG A 75 -1.35 -6.16 -12.80
N SER A 76 -1.58 -5.16 -11.95
CA SER A 76 -2.90 -4.54 -11.79
C SER A 76 -2.83 -3.25 -10.96
N PRO A 77 -3.82 -2.34 -11.08
CA PRO A 77 -3.84 -1.08 -10.34
C PRO A 77 -3.89 -1.20 -8.80
N TYR A 78 -4.14 -2.40 -8.27
CA TYR A 78 -4.20 -2.69 -6.83
C TYR A 78 -3.21 -3.78 -6.39
N ALA A 79 -2.33 -4.25 -7.26
CA ALA A 79 -1.44 -5.36 -6.91
C ALA A 79 -0.40 -4.97 -5.85
N LEU A 80 0.09 -3.72 -5.89
CA LEU A 80 0.99 -3.20 -4.86
C LEU A 80 0.27 -3.03 -3.52
N ASP A 81 -0.97 -2.53 -3.54
CA ASP A 81 -1.81 -2.39 -2.35
C ASP A 81 -2.03 -3.75 -1.69
N ARG A 82 -2.44 -4.76 -2.46
CA ARG A 82 -2.61 -6.14 -1.97
C ARG A 82 -1.34 -6.68 -1.34
N TYR A 83 -0.21 -6.52 -2.03
CA TYR A 83 1.08 -6.99 -1.53
C TYR A 83 1.42 -6.38 -0.16
N ILE A 84 1.20 -5.07 0.01
CA ILE A 84 1.45 -4.39 1.28
C ILE A 84 0.50 -4.90 2.37
N TRP A 85 -0.80 -5.00 2.09
CA TRP A 85 -1.78 -5.48 3.09
C TRP A 85 -1.51 -6.92 3.53
N SER A 86 -1.23 -7.83 2.60
CA SER A 86 -0.88 -9.21 2.94
C SER A 86 0.37 -9.30 3.81
N ALA A 87 1.41 -8.52 3.50
CA ALA A 87 2.63 -8.51 4.30
C ALA A 87 2.45 -7.84 5.68
N LEU A 88 1.53 -6.87 5.80
CA LEU A 88 1.17 -6.31 7.11
C LEU A 88 0.40 -7.33 7.95
N GLU A 89 -0.55 -8.05 7.37
CA GLU A 89 -1.30 -9.12 8.02
C GLU A 89 -0.37 -10.26 8.47
N GLU A 90 0.55 -10.70 7.62
CA GLU A 90 1.62 -11.65 7.96
C GLU A 90 2.53 -11.13 9.09
N GLY A 91 2.70 -9.80 9.18
CA GLY A 91 3.45 -9.11 10.23
C GLY A 91 2.67 -8.95 11.55
N GLY A 92 1.42 -9.40 11.63
CA GLY A 92 0.58 -9.36 12.83
C GLY A 92 -0.42 -8.21 12.88
N LEU A 93 -0.56 -7.41 11.81
CA LEU A 93 -1.61 -6.39 11.74
C LEU A 93 -2.98 -7.06 11.56
N GLU A 94 -3.89 -6.83 12.50
CA GLU A 94 -5.29 -7.24 12.34
C GLU A 94 -6.02 -6.33 11.34
N ILE A 95 -6.43 -6.87 10.19
CA ILE A 95 -7.29 -6.16 9.24
C ILE A 95 -8.72 -6.14 9.81
N ARG A 96 -9.25 -4.95 10.09
CA ARG A 96 -10.59 -4.74 10.67
C ARG A 96 -11.51 -4.05 9.67
N ASP A 97 -12.81 -4.30 9.75
CA ASP A 97 -13.86 -3.55 9.03
C ASP A 97 -13.54 -3.25 7.54
N PHE A 98 -13.67 -4.24 6.67
CA PHE A 98 -13.37 -4.09 5.23
C PHE A 98 -14.62 -3.86 4.34
N GLU A 99 -15.83 -3.95 4.88
CA GLU A 99 -17.07 -3.81 4.10
C GLU A 99 -17.36 -2.34 3.74
N GLY A 100 -17.57 -2.06 2.44
CA GLY A 100 -17.97 -0.74 1.94
C GLY A 100 -16.85 0.29 1.81
N ASN A 101 -15.59 -0.09 2.05
CA ASN A 101 -14.44 0.82 1.97
C ASN A 101 -13.40 0.39 0.93
N TYR A 102 -12.24 1.04 0.95
CA TYR A 102 -11.15 0.78 0.01
C TYR A 102 -10.64 -0.67 0.06
N LEU A 103 -10.64 -1.30 1.24
CA LEU A 103 -10.15 -2.66 1.43
C LEU A 103 -10.99 -3.71 0.70
N GLU A 104 -12.29 -3.48 0.55
CA GLU A 104 -13.18 -4.36 -0.22
C GLU A 104 -12.67 -4.55 -1.66
N TYR A 105 -12.16 -3.49 -2.29
CA TYR A 105 -11.65 -3.55 -3.66
C TYR A 105 -10.25 -4.13 -3.77
N VAL A 106 -9.48 -4.05 -2.69
CA VAL A 106 -8.10 -4.53 -2.65
C VAL A 106 -8.08 -6.03 -2.37
N LEU A 107 -8.86 -6.49 -1.39
CA LEU A 107 -8.82 -7.85 -0.86
C LEU A 107 -9.76 -8.84 -1.56
N MET A 108 -10.69 -8.37 -2.40
CA MET A 108 -11.56 -9.19 -3.25
C MET A 108 -10.90 -9.52 -4.60
#